data_AF-A0A533UWJ7-F1
#
_entry.id   AF-A0A533UWJ7-F1
#
_cell.length_a   1.000
_cell.length_b   1.000
_cell.length_c   1.000
_cell.angle_alpha   90.00
_cell.angle_beta   90.00
_cell.angle_gamma   90.00
#
_symmetry.space_group_name_H-M   'P 1'
#
loop_
_entity.id
_entity.type
_entity.pdbx_description
1 polymer ?
#
loop_
_entity_poly.entity_id
_entity_poly.type
_entity_poly.pdbx_seq_one_letter_code
_entity_poly.pdbx_strand_id
1 'polypeptide(L)'
;MEIHVYDTYVEAKDGHTMHFDVITGVKDHQKAILYAKEWLKSIGEGDATVTSEECQFCHTQGAPEPIANEIQTKGYFIQRMEGCP
;
A
#
# COMPACT_ATOMS: atom_id res chain seq x y z
N MET A 1 16.63 -4.97 4.10
CA MET A 1 15.69 -5.10 5.24
C MET A 1 14.60 -6.09 4.89
N GLU A 2 13.95 -6.71 5.87
CA GLU A 2 12.68 -7.41 5.63
C GLU A 2 11.58 -6.40 5.34
N ILE A 3 10.66 -6.76 4.44
CA ILE A 3 9.47 -5.98 4.12
C ILE A 3 8.24 -6.86 4.18
N HIS A 4 7.14 -6.24 4.57
CA HIS A 4 5.82 -6.85 4.68
C HIS A 4 4.95 -6.26 3.59
N VAL A 5 4.41 -7.14 2.75
CA VAL A 5 3.61 -6.79 1.58
C VAL A 5 2.14 -6.96 1.94
N TYR A 6 1.37 -5.90 1.73
CA TYR A 6 -0.08 -5.89 1.90
C TYR A 6 -0.75 -5.63 0.55
N ASP A 7 -1.33 -6.69 0.01
CA ASP A 7 -2.07 -6.70 -1.24
C ASP A 7 -3.37 -5.92 -1.07
N THR A 8 -3.54 -4.84 -1.83
CA THR A 8 -4.61 -3.86 -1.58
C THR A 8 -5.48 -3.63 -2.82
N TYR A 9 -6.78 -3.83 -2.65
CA TYR A 9 -7.81 -3.61 -3.67
C TYR A 9 -8.82 -2.58 -3.19
N VAL A 10 -9.03 -1.50 -3.95
CA VAL A 10 -10.03 -0.48 -3.63
C VAL A 10 -10.86 -0.12 -4.85
N GLU A 11 -12.07 0.37 -4.62
CA GLU A 11 -12.91 0.99 -5.65
C GLU A 11 -12.53 2.47 -5.79
N ALA A 12 -12.13 2.88 -6.99
CA ALA A 12 -11.85 4.28 -7.34
C ALA A 12 -13.15 5.08 -7.49
N LYS A 13 -13.04 6.41 -7.51
CA LYS A 13 -14.20 7.33 -7.63
C LYS A 13 -15.07 7.14 -8.87
N ASP A 14 -14.48 6.69 -9.96
CA ASP A 14 -15.15 6.37 -11.23
C ASP A 14 -15.59 4.91 -11.33
N GLY A 15 -15.39 4.12 -10.26
CA GLY A 15 -15.94 2.78 -10.09
C GLY A 15 -15.08 1.65 -10.62
N HIS A 16 -13.88 1.90 -11.16
CA HIS A 16 -12.93 0.81 -11.46
C HIS A 16 -12.16 0.36 -10.22
N THR A 17 -11.55 -0.81 -10.33
CA THR A 17 -10.70 -1.37 -9.28
C THR A 17 -9.28 -0.86 -9.40
N MET A 18 -8.75 -0.34 -8.30
CA MET A 18 -7.33 -0.08 -8.12
C MET A 18 -6.70 -1.21 -7.33
N HIS A 19 -5.59 -1.73 -7.84
CA HIS A 19 -4.78 -2.77 -7.22
C HIS A 19 -3.36 -2.27 -7.01
N PHE A 20 -2.89 -2.32 -5.76
CA PHE A 20 -1.55 -1.90 -5.39
C PHE A 20 -1.09 -2.62 -4.12
N ASP A 21 0.22 -2.75 -3.93
CA ASP A 21 0.78 -3.24 -2.68
C ASP A 21 1.19 -2.07 -1.79
N VAL A 22 0.81 -2.15 -0.51
CA VAL A 22 1.47 -1.37 0.55
C VAL A 22 2.64 -2.19 1.09
N ILE A 23 3.85 -1.67 0.90
CA ILE A 23 5.08 -2.31 1.35
C ILE A 23 5.67 -1.51 2.50
N THR A 24 5.88 -2.15 3.66
CA THR A 24 6.43 -1.47 4.84
C THR A 24 7.44 -2.35 5.58
N GLY A 25 8.34 -1.71 6.32
CA GLY A 25 9.30 -2.38 7.19
C GLY A 25 8.75 -2.80 8.55
N VAL A 26 7.46 -2.52 8.83
CA VAL A 26 6.81 -2.87 10.10
C VAL A 26 5.64 -3.80 9.83
N LYS A 27 5.63 -4.99 10.44
CA LYS A 27 4.53 -5.95 10.33
C LYS A 27 3.33 -5.51 11.19
N ASP A 28 2.63 -4.49 10.74
CA ASP A 28 1.49 -3.88 11.41
C ASP A 28 0.41 -3.53 10.39
N HIS A 29 -0.71 -4.24 10.49
CA HIS A 29 -1.83 -4.11 9.56
C HIS A 29 -2.52 -2.74 9.66
N GLN A 30 -2.63 -2.18 10.86
CA GLN A 30 -3.23 -0.85 11.01
C GLN A 30 -2.36 0.22 10.36
N LYS A 31 -1.04 0.09 10.46
CA LYS A 31 -0.12 0.98 9.72
C LYS A 31 -0.26 0.82 8.20
N ALA A 32 -0.36 -0.41 7.70
CA ALA A 32 -0.57 -0.63 6.26
C ALA A 32 -1.84 0.07 5.75
N ILE A 33 -2.95 -0.05 6.48
CA ILE A 33 -4.20 0.66 6.16
C ILE A 33 -4.02 2.18 6.19
N LEU A 34 -3.30 2.71 7.18
CA LEU A 34 -3.02 4.15 7.26
C LEU A 34 -2.18 4.64 6.07
N TYR A 35 -1.16 3.87 5.67
CA TYR A 35 -0.32 4.20 4.51
C TYR A 35 -1.09 4.12 3.18
N ALA A 36 -1.96 3.12 3.00
CA ALA A 36 -2.87 3.07 1.86
C ALA A 36 -3.73 4.34 1.79
N LYS A 37 -4.38 4.73 2.90
CA LYS A 37 -5.24 5.92 2.96
C LYS A 37 -4.47 7.21 2.69
N GLU A 38 -3.26 7.33 3.22
CA GLU A 38 -2.38 8.47 2.97
C GLU A 38 -2.05 8.59 1.49
N TRP A 39 -1.65 7.49 0.85
CA TRP A 39 -1.33 7.46 -0.57
C TRP A 39 -2.55 7.76 -1.44
N LEU A 40 -3.69 7.11 -1.18
CA LEU A 40 -4.94 7.35 -1.92
C LEU A 40 -5.35 8.83 -1.84
N LYS A 41 -5.25 9.44 -0.66
CA LYS A 41 -5.47 10.88 -0.50
C LYS A 41 -4.52 11.72 -1.36
N SER A 42 -3.26 11.33 -1.48
CA SER A 42 -2.25 12.05 -2.27
C SER A 42 -2.52 12.04 -3.78
N ILE A 43 -3.26 11.03 -4.28
CA ILE A 43 -3.61 10.89 -5.69
C ILE A 43 -5.06 11.29 -6.00
N GLY A 44 -5.79 11.82 -5.01
CA GLY A 44 -7.17 12.27 -5.17
C GLY A 44 -8.25 11.22 -4.89
N GLU A 45 -7.86 10.00 -4.50
CA GLU A 45 -8.74 8.85 -4.19
C GLU A 45 -9.00 8.70 -2.68
N GLY A 46 -8.87 9.77 -1.90
CA GLY A 46 -8.96 9.72 -0.42
C GLY A 46 -10.31 9.28 0.17
N ASP A 47 -11.35 9.15 -0.66
CA ASP A 47 -12.69 8.70 -0.26
C ASP A 47 -12.87 7.18 -0.39
N ALA A 48 -11.91 6.48 -1.01
CA ALA A 48 -11.93 5.03 -1.14
C ALA A 48 -11.91 4.34 0.23
N THR A 49 -12.74 3.29 0.37
CA THR A 49 -12.78 2.51 1.61
C THR A 49 -11.52 1.66 1.70
N VAL A 50 -10.85 1.73 2.85
CA VAL A 50 -9.72 0.84 3.17
C VAL A 50 -9.88 0.34 4.59
N THR A 51 -10.19 -0.95 4.70
CA THR A 51 -10.24 -1.71 5.94
C THR A 51 -9.28 -2.90 5.85
N SER A 52 -9.40 -3.86 6.77
CA SER A 52 -8.70 -5.14 6.67
C SER A 52 -9.22 -6.04 5.55
N GLU A 53 -10.40 -5.75 4.98
CA GLU A 53 -10.95 -6.48 3.83
C GLU A 53 -10.22 -6.09 2.54
N GLU A 54 -10.01 -4.79 2.34
CA GLU A 54 -9.36 -4.24 1.14
C GLU A 54 -7.84 -4.36 1.16
N CYS A 55 -7.21 -4.22 2.33
CA CYS A 55 -5.76 -4.26 2.49
C CYS A 55 -5.39 -5.55 3.23
N GLN A 56 -4.79 -6.53 2.56
CA GLN A 56 -4.56 -7.87 3.12
C GLN A 56 -3.08 -8.21 3.17
N PHE A 57 -2.59 -8.71 4.31
CA PHE A 57 -1.22 -9.19 4.39
C PHE A 57 -1.02 -10.39 3.44
N CYS A 58 -0.06 -10.28 2.53
CA CYS A 58 0.28 -11.33 1.59
C CYS A 58 1.48 -12.15 2.10
N HIS A 59 2.66 -11.54 2.16
CA HIS A 59 3.88 -12.23 2.57
C HIS A 59 4.95 -11.27 3.11
N THR A 60 6.07 -11.85 3.54
CA THR A 60 7.30 -11.13 3.90
C THR A 60 8.42 -11.56 2.98
N GLN A 61 9.23 -10.62 2.54
CA GLN A 61 10.38 -10.89 1.68
C GLN A 61 11.54 -9.92 1.98
N GLY A 62 12.70 -10.19 1.38
CA GLY A 62 13.77 -9.20 1.34
C GLY A 62 13.45 -8.07 0.37
N ALA A 63 13.73 -6.83 0.78
CA ALA A 63 13.60 -5.67 -0.10
C ALA A 63 14.86 -5.47 -0.96
N PRO A 64 14.72 -5.20 -2.27
CA PRO A 64 15.77 -4.57 -3.07
C PRO A 64 16.19 -3.24 -2.46
N GLU A 65 17.46 -2.86 -2.63
CA GLU A 65 18.03 -1.65 -2.04
C GLU A 65 17.25 -0.35 -2.33
N PRO A 66 16.74 -0.09 -3.55
CA PRO A 66 15.94 1.11 -3.81
C PRO A 66 14.66 1.19 -2.96
N ILE A 67 13.95 0.07 -2.83
CA ILE A 67 12.71 -0.01 -2.04
C ILE A 67 13.02 0.12 -0.55
N ALA A 68 14.10 -0.51 -0.08
CA ALA A 68 14.54 -0.40 1.30
C ALA A 68 14.87 1.05 1.69
N ASN A 69 15.51 1.80 0.79
CA ASN A 69 15.86 3.20 1.03
C ASN A 69 14.62 4.11 1.08
N GLU A 70 13.64 3.84 0.21
CA GLU A 70 12.39 4.60 0.22
C GLU A 70 11.58 4.34 1.50
N ILE A 71 11.46 3.07 1.92
CA ILE A 71 10.78 2.70 3.17
C ILE A 71 11.48 3.31 4.39
N GLN A 72 12.82 3.35 4.41
CA GLN A 72 13.55 4.02 5.49
C GLN A 72 13.29 5.53 5.56
N THR A 73 13.00 6.16 4.43
CA THR A 73 12.78 7.61 4.36
C THR A 73 11.31 7.99 4.62
N LYS A 74 10.36 7.21 4.08
CA LYS A 74 8.92 7.54 4.08
C LYS A 74 8.08 6.65 5.00
N GLY A 75 8.64 5.54 5.49
CA GLY A 75 7.94 4.52 6.28
C GLY A 75 7.27 3.42 5.45
N TYR A 76 6.96 3.68 4.18
CA TYR A 76 6.32 2.75 3.26
C TYR A 76 6.70 3.03 1.80
N PHE A 77 6.36 2.08 0.93
CA PHE A 77 6.41 2.17 -0.52
C PHE A 77 5.09 1.64 -1.10
N ILE A 78 4.59 2.26 -2.17
CA ILE A 78 3.39 1.80 -2.88
C ILE A 78 3.80 1.24 -4.23
N GLN A 79 3.59 -0.05 -4.42
CA GLN A 79 3.76 -0.69 -5.71
C GLN A 79 2.43 -0.66 -6.46
N ARG A 80 2.34 0.20 -7.48
CA ARG A 80 1.15 0.29 -8.34
C ARG A 80 1.08 -0.93 -9.26
N MET A 81 -0.10 -1.55 -9.39
CA MET A 81 -0.32 -2.71 -10.25
C MET A 81 -1.38 -2.45 -11.32
N GLU A 82 -2.66 -2.40 -10.94
CA GLU A 82 -3.79 -2.23 -11.87
C GLU A 82 -4.63 -1.01 -11.50
N GLY A 83 -5.17 -0.30 -12.50
CA GLY A 83 -6.11 0.82 -12.31
C GLY A 83 -5.54 2.06 -11.61
N CYS A 84 -4.26 2.04 -11.22
CA CYS A 84 -3.59 3.16 -10.56
C CYS A 84 -3.20 4.25 -11.58
N PRO A 85 -3.23 5.54 -11.18
CA PRO A 85 -2.71 6.65 -11.99
C PRO A 85 -1.21 6.58 -12.30
#